data_AF-A0A975AE69-F1
#
_entry.id   AF-A0A975AE69-F1
#
_cell.length_a   1.000
_cell.length_b   1.000
_cell.length_c   1.000
_cell.angle_alpha   90.00
_cell.angle_beta   90.00
_cell.angle_gamma   90.00
#
_symmetry.space_group_name_H-M   'P 1'
#
loop_
_entity.id
_entity.type
_entity.pdbx_description
1 polymer ?
#
loop_
_entity_poly.entity_id
_entity_poly.type
_entity_poly.pdbx_seq_one_letter_code
_entity_poly.pdbx_strand_id
1 'polypeptide(L)'
;MFLEYKKNKSFVCDFQLIYDTDNKLHLDFYAYGLLKEPCVLNLKAKYKLLDYGLIEISKKKYKLISKKMNKITKNLNYMKNITTKMKNSIYRLIESNIEFERLIESGIYDYNVCKKCFDCVTDVMAYRRIADLSGEYYSKSVCKERYSKIGIPSYLITLNENKQKINDLNDIKIFIKEYSYLSTFNIDNKKYEDINNYTLNVNAQGNLKPINIPFDKSKCKNNIEEIVYSLSWYSEMRHIYQLRTLRNFKLFMEAKNMDIYNTDIRMILNYV
;
A
#
# COMPACT_ATOMS: atom_id res chain seq x y z
N MET A 1 -0.44 15.77 -2.07
CA MET A 1 0.25 17.08 -2.00
C MET A 1 -0.45 17.89 -0.91
N PHE A 2 0.26 18.47 0.06
CA PHE A 2 -0.37 19.29 1.11
C PHE A 2 -0.59 20.72 0.59
N LEU A 3 -1.83 21.20 0.65
CA LEU A 3 -2.27 22.53 0.23
C LEU A 3 -2.47 23.43 1.46
N GLU A 4 -2.14 24.72 1.35
CA GLU A 4 -2.38 25.68 2.44
C GLU A 4 -3.87 26.05 2.49
N TYR A 5 -4.51 25.76 3.63
CA TYR A 5 -5.91 26.12 3.86
C TYR A 5 -6.00 27.57 4.33
N LYS A 6 -6.46 28.45 3.42
CA LYS A 6 -6.41 29.91 3.62
C LYS A 6 -7.13 30.39 4.88
N LYS A 7 -8.19 29.71 5.31
CA LYS A 7 -9.04 30.13 6.45
C LYS A 7 -8.29 30.14 7.79
N ASN A 8 -7.40 29.18 8.02
CA ASN A 8 -6.68 29.06 9.31
C ASN A 8 -5.16 28.87 9.15
N LYS A 9 -4.63 29.00 7.91
CA LYS A 9 -3.21 28.78 7.57
C LYS A 9 -2.69 27.38 7.97
N SER A 10 -3.58 26.39 8.07
CA SER A 10 -3.22 24.98 8.22
C SER A 10 -2.79 24.42 6.86
N PHE A 11 -2.24 23.21 6.88
CA PHE A 11 -2.05 22.42 5.66
C PHE A 11 -3.06 21.28 5.65
N VAL A 12 -3.70 21.11 4.50
CA VAL A 12 -4.66 20.04 4.25
C VAL A 12 -4.11 19.17 3.13
N CYS A 13 -4.10 17.85 3.33
CA CYS A 13 -3.92 16.93 2.21
C CYS A 13 -5.27 16.33 1.87
N ASP A 14 -5.62 16.44 0.60
CA ASP A 14 -6.76 15.78 0.01
C ASP A 14 -6.27 14.59 -0.83
N PHE A 15 -6.64 13.39 -0.39
CA PHE A 15 -6.33 12.14 -1.07
C PHE A 15 -7.41 11.70 -2.06
N GLN A 16 -8.59 12.35 -2.03
CA GLN A 16 -9.63 12.15 -3.03
C GLN A 16 -9.12 12.56 -4.43
N LEU A 17 -8.16 13.49 -4.50
CA LEU A 17 -7.49 13.90 -5.75
C LEU A 17 -6.43 12.91 -6.26
N ILE A 18 -6.03 11.90 -5.47
CA ILE A 18 -4.95 10.96 -5.82
C ILE A 18 -5.50 9.60 -6.28
N TYR A 19 -6.66 9.21 -5.74
CA TYR A 19 -7.44 8.07 -6.22
C TYR A 19 -8.71 8.66 -6.82
N ASP A 20 -8.63 8.97 -8.11
CA ASP A 20 -9.72 9.24 -9.05
C ASP A 20 -11.08 9.53 -8.37
N THR A 21 -11.44 10.82 -8.39
CA THR A 21 -12.48 11.49 -7.59
C THR A 21 -13.87 10.86 -7.67
N ASP A 22 -14.09 10.03 -8.66
CA ASP A 22 -15.40 9.50 -9.03
C ASP A 22 -15.76 8.25 -8.22
N ASN A 23 -14.79 7.58 -7.58
CA ASN A 23 -15.01 6.26 -6.97
C ASN A 23 -15.05 6.20 -5.45
N LYS A 24 -14.88 7.33 -4.72
CA LYS A 24 -15.07 7.47 -3.25
C LYS A 24 -14.97 6.18 -2.42
N LEU A 25 -13.88 5.42 -2.55
CA LEU A 25 -13.71 4.18 -1.78
C LEU A 25 -13.41 4.55 -0.32
N HIS A 26 -14.35 4.40 0.61
CA HIS A 26 -14.22 4.91 1.99
C HIS A 26 -13.18 4.17 2.89
N LEU A 27 -12.09 3.66 2.30
CA LEU A 27 -10.97 2.90 2.85
C LEU A 27 -9.62 3.57 2.53
N ASP A 28 -9.43 4.85 2.86
CA ASP A 28 -8.18 5.55 2.54
C ASP A 28 -7.04 5.20 3.50
N PHE A 29 -6.39 4.06 3.23
CA PHE A 29 -5.25 3.60 4.02
C PHE A 29 -4.13 4.63 4.14
N TYR A 30 -3.97 5.55 3.18
CA TYR A 30 -2.92 6.55 3.23
C TYR A 30 -3.24 7.70 4.18
N ALA A 31 -4.47 8.21 4.15
CA ALA A 31 -4.95 9.18 5.13
C ALA A 31 -4.78 8.65 6.57
N TYR A 32 -5.19 7.40 6.81
CA TYR A 32 -5.04 6.76 8.11
C TYR A 32 -3.57 6.45 8.46
N GLY A 33 -2.75 6.10 7.46
CA GLY A 33 -1.30 5.97 7.65
C GLY A 33 -0.64 7.28 8.12
N LEU A 34 -1.07 8.43 7.57
CA LEU A 34 -0.57 9.74 8.02
C LEU A 34 -0.91 10.02 9.49
N LEU A 35 -2.06 9.57 9.99
CA LEU A 35 -2.38 9.70 11.41
C LEU A 35 -1.36 8.99 12.31
N LYS A 36 -0.77 7.88 11.83
CA LYS A 36 0.25 7.08 12.53
C LYS A 36 1.69 7.55 12.27
N GLU A 37 1.96 8.31 11.21
CA GLU A 37 3.30 8.79 10.82
C GLU A 37 4.06 9.52 11.96
N PRO A 38 3.46 10.42 12.76
CA PRO A 38 4.18 11.07 13.86
C PRO A 38 4.73 10.08 14.89
N CYS A 39 4.03 8.97 15.14
CA CYS A 39 4.48 7.92 16.04
C CYS A 39 5.71 7.20 15.48
N VAL A 40 5.74 6.90 14.18
CA VAL A 40 6.92 6.35 13.48
C VAL A 40 8.14 7.26 13.66
N LEU A 41 7.93 8.57 13.66
CA LEU A 41 8.98 9.59 13.79
C LEU A 41 9.31 9.95 15.26
N ASN A 42 8.64 9.34 16.24
CA ASN A 42 8.71 9.68 17.67
C ASN A 42 8.45 11.19 17.91
N LEU A 43 7.40 11.73 17.30
CA LEU A 43 7.01 13.13 17.44
C LEU A 43 5.65 13.27 18.12
N LYS A 44 5.56 14.21 19.06
CA LYS A 44 4.28 14.72 19.59
C LYS A 44 3.64 15.70 18.59
N ALA A 45 3.36 15.23 17.39
CA ALA A 45 2.58 15.92 16.38
C ALA A 45 1.34 15.07 16.05
N LYS A 46 0.20 15.71 15.80
CA LYS A 46 -1.04 15.01 15.47
C LYS A 46 -1.62 15.65 14.22
N TYR A 47 -1.86 14.81 13.22
CA TYR A 47 -2.78 15.09 12.14
C TYR A 47 -4.22 14.95 12.66
N LYS A 48 -5.17 15.62 12.00
CA LYS A 48 -6.59 15.52 12.27
C LYS A 48 -7.28 15.03 11.00
N LEU A 49 -8.04 13.95 11.09
CA LEU A 49 -8.96 13.54 10.03
C LEU A 49 -10.14 14.51 10.06
N LEU A 50 -10.37 15.22 8.95
CA LEU A 50 -11.51 16.11 8.79
C LEU A 50 -12.69 15.38 8.17
N ASP A 51 -12.42 14.61 7.13
CA ASP A 51 -13.38 13.84 6.36
C ASP A 51 -12.66 12.68 5.63
N TYR A 52 -13.39 11.84 4.87
CA TYR A 52 -12.82 10.80 4.03
C TYR A 52 -11.67 11.33 3.18
N GLY A 53 -10.48 10.75 3.34
CA GLY A 53 -9.27 11.15 2.60
C GLY A 53 -8.76 12.57 2.87
N LEU A 54 -9.36 13.30 3.82
CA LEU A 54 -9.01 14.69 4.10
C LEU A 54 -8.33 14.82 5.47
N ILE A 55 -7.03 15.13 5.43
CA ILE A 55 -6.19 15.24 6.63
C ILE A 55 -5.72 16.67 6.82
N GLU A 56 -5.93 17.24 8.01
CA GLU A 56 -5.42 18.55 8.42
C GLU A 56 -4.23 18.43 9.38
N ILE A 57 -3.29 19.36 9.24
CA ILE A 57 -2.20 19.58 10.21
C ILE A 57 -1.82 21.07 10.27
N SER A 58 -1.42 21.55 11.45
CA SER A 58 -0.91 22.92 11.53
C SER A 58 0.45 23.08 10.85
N LYS A 59 0.68 24.25 10.22
CA LYS A 59 1.94 24.60 9.55
C LYS A 59 3.19 24.36 10.41
N LYS A 60 3.12 24.69 11.71
CA LYS A 60 4.19 24.45 12.69
C LYS A 60 4.49 22.95 12.85
N LYS A 61 3.46 22.12 13.03
CA LYS A 61 3.61 20.67 13.20
C LYS A 61 4.10 20.00 11.92
N TYR A 62 3.58 20.42 10.76
CA TYR A 62 4.03 19.92 9.47
C TYR A 62 5.53 20.20 9.25
N LYS A 63 5.98 21.44 9.47
CA LYS A 63 7.41 21.80 9.39
C LYS A 63 8.29 20.96 10.33
N LEU A 64 7.81 20.67 11.54
CA LEU A 64 8.51 19.82 12.50
C LEU A 64 8.67 18.39 11.97
N ILE A 65 7.59 17.80 11.44
CA ILE A 65 7.61 16.47 10.81
C ILE A 65 8.59 16.44 9.63
N SER A 66 8.48 17.38 8.69
CA SER A 66 9.38 17.45 7.53
C SER A 66 10.85 17.58 7.93
N LYS A 67 11.16 18.40 8.94
CA LYS A 67 12.53 18.54 9.46
C LYS A 67 13.05 17.23 10.07
N LYS A 68 12.20 16.52 10.82
CA LYS A 68 12.56 15.22 11.42
C LYS A 68 12.78 14.15 10.35
N MET A 69 11.92 14.06 9.34
CA MET A 69 12.07 13.14 8.21
C MET A 69 13.41 13.38 7.50
N ASN A 70 13.69 14.63 7.12
CA ASN A 70 14.96 14.98 6.47
C ASN A 70 16.20 14.60 7.31
N LYS A 71 16.13 14.75 8.64
CA LYS A 71 17.21 14.34 9.55
C LYS A 71 17.39 12.82 9.57
N ILE A 72 16.29 12.07 9.60
CA ILE A 72 16.31 10.60 9.61
C ILE A 72 16.84 10.07 8.27
N THR A 73 16.32 10.53 7.13
CA THR A 73 16.71 10.09 5.79
C THR A 73 18.21 10.20 5.54
N LYS A 74 18.87 11.21 6.12
CA LYS A 74 20.31 11.43 5.98
C LYS A 74 21.16 10.62 6.96
N ASN A 75 20.56 9.89 7.91
CA ASN A 75 21.28 9.13 8.92
C ASN A 75 21.11 7.62 8.72
N LEU A 76 22.21 6.96 8.35
CA LEU A 76 22.24 5.53 8.03
C LEU A 76 21.73 4.64 9.18
N ASN A 77 22.11 4.92 10.43
CA ASN A 77 21.70 4.09 11.57
C ASN A 77 20.20 4.21 11.83
N TYR A 78 19.65 5.42 11.74
CA TYR A 78 18.20 5.59 11.83
C TYR A 78 17.48 4.90 10.67
N MET A 79 18.00 5.00 9.44
CA MET A 79 17.39 4.37 8.28
C MET A 79 17.41 2.86 8.35
N LYS A 80 18.48 2.22 8.86
CA LYS A 80 18.50 0.77 9.14
C LYS A 80 17.40 0.35 10.11
N ASN A 81 17.20 1.12 11.17
CA ASN A 81 16.13 0.84 12.13
C ASN A 81 14.74 1.02 11.50
N ILE A 82 14.56 2.07 10.69
CA ILE A 82 13.31 2.31 9.97
C ILE A 82 13.02 1.21 8.96
N THR A 83 13.98 0.82 8.12
CA THR A 83 13.77 -0.25 7.12
C THR A 83 13.48 -1.59 7.79
N THR A 84 14.04 -1.87 8.96
CA THR A 84 13.70 -3.06 9.75
C THR A 84 12.24 -3.04 10.21
N LYS A 85 11.78 -1.91 10.75
CA LYS A 85 10.37 -1.74 11.15
C LYS A 85 9.42 -1.80 9.95
N MET A 86 9.82 -1.24 8.80
CA MET A 86 9.06 -1.33 7.55
C MET A 86 8.88 -2.79 7.11
N LYS A 87 9.95 -3.60 7.12
CA LYS A 87 9.87 -5.03 6.81
C LYS A 87 8.91 -5.76 7.74
N ASN A 88 9.03 -5.54 9.05
CA ASN A 88 8.13 -6.16 10.03
C ASN A 88 6.66 -5.70 9.84
N SER A 89 6.43 -4.45 9.45
CA SER A 89 5.07 -3.98 9.12
C SER A 89 4.48 -4.68 7.91
N ILE A 90 5.30 -4.91 6.86
CA ILE A 90 4.89 -5.67 5.68
C ILE A 90 4.60 -7.12 6.07
N TYR A 91 5.49 -7.82 6.79
CA TYR A 91 5.24 -9.21 7.17
C TYR A 91 3.94 -9.40 7.96
N ARG A 92 3.64 -8.51 8.92
CA ARG A 92 2.35 -8.53 9.64
C ARG A 92 1.16 -8.31 8.70
N LEU A 93 1.29 -7.44 7.70
CA LEU A 93 0.26 -7.24 6.70
C LEU A 93 0.07 -8.48 5.81
N ILE A 94 1.15 -9.17 5.43
CA ILE A 94 1.10 -10.42 4.67
C ILE A 94 0.32 -11.47 5.46
N GLU A 95 0.72 -11.73 6.70
CA GLU A 95 0.08 -12.70 7.59
C GLU A 95 -1.40 -12.37 7.79
N SER A 96 -1.72 -11.10 8.04
CA SER A 96 -3.10 -10.68 8.23
C SER A 96 -3.95 -10.80 6.96
N ASN A 97 -3.39 -10.60 5.77
CA ASN A 97 -4.11 -10.81 4.51
C ASN A 97 -4.38 -12.30 4.29
N ILE A 98 -3.39 -13.16 4.50
CA ILE A 98 -3.55 -14.62 4.37
C ILE A 98 -4.62 -15.14 5.34
N GLU A 99 -4.60 -14.66 6.58
CA GLU A 99 -5.62 -15.01 7.58
C GLU A 99 -7.03 -14.56 7.14
N PHE A 100 -7.16 -13.32 6.65
CA PHE A 100 -8.44 -12.78 6.21
C PHE A 100 -8.98 -13.55 4.98
N GLU A 101 -8.12 -13.83 4.01
CA GLU A 101 -8.47 -14.62 2.82
C GLU A 101 -8.95 -16.01 3.19
N ARG A 102 -8.22 -16.72 4.06
CA ARG A 102 -8.61 -18.07 4.51
C ARG A 102 -10.00 -18.08 5.16
N LEU A 103 -10.33 -17.05 5.95
CA LEU A 103 -11.65 -16.94 6.57
C LEU A 103 -12.74 -16.67 5.54
N ILE A 104 -12.50 -15.73 4.62
CA ILE A 104 -13.44 -15.45 3.52
C ILE A 104 -13.69 -16.71 2.68
N GLU A 105 -12.64 -17.47 2.34
CA GLU A 105 -12.75 -18.74 1.62
C GLU A 105 -13.53 -19.80 2.39
N SER A 106 -13.50 -19.74 3.73
CA SER A 106 -14.28 -20.61 4.62
C SER A 106 -15.70 -20.09 4.87
N GLY A 107 -16.12 -18.99 4.24
CA GLY A 107 -17.41 -18.33 4.45
C GLY A 107 -17.56 -17.59 5.78
N ILE A 108 -16.45 -17.34 6.49
CA ILE A 108 -16.42 -16.67 7.78
C ILE A 108 -16.06 -15.21 7.58
N TYR A 109 -16.94 -14.30 8.02
CA TYR A 109 -16.77 -12.86 7.89
C TYR A 109 -16.68 -12.21 9.28
N ASP A 110 -15.45 -12.13 9.80
CA ASP A 110 -15.11 -11.62 11.14
C ASP A 110 -14.61 -10.16 11.12
N TYR A 111 -15.29 -9.30 11.89
CA TYR A 111 -14.93 -7.89 12.06
C TYR A 111 -13.58 -7.68 12.75
N ASN A 112 -13.17 -8.56 13.66
CA ASN A 112 -11.89 -8.44 14.35
C ASN A 112 -10.71 -8.62 13.41
N VAL A 113 -10.82 -9.60 12.49
CA VAL A 113 -9.80 -9.84 11.47
C VAL A 113 -9.76 -8.70 10.46
N CYS A 114 -10.92 -8.17 10.07
CA CYS A 114 -11.03 -6.96 9.25
C CYS A 114 -10.30 -5.77 9.91
N LYS A 115 -10.59 -5.49 11.19
CA LYS A 115 -9.93 -4.44 11.98
C LYS A 115 -8.42 -4.65 12.09
N LYS A 116 -7.96 -5.86 12.39
CA LYS A 116 -6.53 -6.22 12.43
C LYS A 116 -5.85 -5.94 11.09
N CYS A 117 -6.48 -6.33 9.98
CA CYS A 117 -5.95 -6.10 8.64
C CYS A 117 -5.88 -4.60 8.31
N PHE A 118 -6.90 -3.82 8.68
CA PHE A 118 -6.89 -2.36 8.58
C PHE A 118 -5.71 -1.74 9.36
N ASP A 119 -5.50 -2.18 10.59
CA ASP A 119 -4.40 -1.70 11.42
C ASP A 119 -3.04 -2.03 10.81
N CYS A 120 -2.87 -3.23 10.25
CA CYS A 120 -1.64 -3.62 9.56
C CYS A 120 -1.37 -2.79 8.31
N VAL A 121 -2.37 -2.53 7.46
CA VAL A 121 -2.15 -1.76 6.22
C VAL A 121 -1.88 -0.29 6.53
N THR A 122 -2.53 0.27 7.55
CA THR A 122 -2.28 1.65 7.99
C THR A 122 -0.90 1.80 8.65
N ASP A 123 -0.44 0.80 9.39
CA ASP A 123 0.93 0.74 9.92
C ASP A 123 1.97 0.76 8.78
N VAL A 124 1.72 0.00 7.71
CA VAL A 124 2.55 0.05 6.50
C VAL A 124 2.51 1.48 5.92
N MET A 125 1.32 2.03 5.64
CA MET A 125 1.18 3.36 5.04
C MET A 125 1.84 4.49 5.84
N ALA A 126 1.97 4.35 7.16
CA ALA A 126 2.69 5.31 8.00
C ALA A 126 4.17 5.50 7.60
N TYR A 127 4.78 4.52 6.94
CA TYR A 127 6.15 4.61 6.43
C TYR A 127 6.25 5.12 5.00
N ARG A 128 5.15 5.30 4.25
CA ARG A 128 5.23 5.63 2.82
C ARG A 128 6.03 6.90 2.53
N ARG A 129 5.76 8.02 3.21
CA ARG A 129 6.47 9.28 2.93
C ARG A 129 7.96 9.21 3.24
N ILE A 130 8.36 8.55 4.32
CA ILE A 130 9.78 8.37 4.64
C ILE A 130 10.45 7.43 3.63
N ALA A 131 9.73 6.42 3.14
CA ALA A 131 10.21 5.52 2.10
C ALA A 131 10.43 6.27 0.78
N ASP A 132 9.45 7.06 0.34
CA ASP A 132 9.51 7.84 -0.90
C ASP A 132 10.67 8.84 -0.86
N LEU A 133 10.78 9.63 0.22
CA LEU A 133 11.88 10.59 0.41
C LEU A 133 13.26 9.92 0.45
N SER A 134 13.35 8.77 1.14
CA SER A 134 14.62 8.07 1.30
C SER A 134 15.02 7.33 0.03
N GLY A 135 14.06 6.80 -0.73
CA GLY A 135 14.29 6.18 -2.03
C GLY A 135 14.90 7.17 -3.01
N GLU A 136 14.36 8.39 -3.06
CA GLU A 136 14.93 9.46 -3.88
C GLU A 136 16.35 9.86 -3.42
N TYR A 137 16.58 9.94 -2.11
CA TYR A 137 17.89 10.29 -1.56
C TYR A 137 18.96 9.24 -1.86
N TYR A 138 18.69 7.97 -1.56
CA TYR A 138 19.68 6.89 -1.67
C TYR A 138 19.85 6.35 -3.09
N SER A 139 18.83 6.45 -3.96
CA SER A 139 18.98 6.07 -5.37
C SER A 139 20.04 6.90 -6.10
N LYS A 140 20.22 8.16 -5.71
CA LYS A 140 21.31 9.02 -6.23
C LYS A 140 22.70 8.55 -5.81
N SER A 141 22.80 7.78 -4.72
CA SER A 141 24.07 7.27 -4.18
C SER A 141 24.48 5.89 -4.72
N VAL A 142 23.59 5.19 -5.43
CA VAL A 142 23.87 3.89 -6.03
C VAL A 142 23.95 4.05 -7.55
N CYS A 143 25.09 3.72 -8.16
CA CYS A 143 25.21 3.80 -9.61
C CYS A 143 24.25 2.82 -10.30
N LYS A 144 23.78 3.17 -11.50
CA LYS A 144 22.77 2.40 -12.26
C LYS A 144 23.16 0.92 -12.43
N GLU A 145 24.43 0.64 -12.67
CA GLU A 145 24.95 -0.72 -12.82
C GLU A 145 24.85 -1.56 -11.54
N ARG A 146 25.00 -0.94 -10.37
CA ARG A 146 24.79 -1.63 -9.09
C ARG A 146 23.31 -1.81 -8.81
N TYR A 147 22.48 -0.81 -9.09
CA TYR A 147 21.04 -0.89 -8.88
C TYR A 147 20.39 -2.06 -9.65
N SER A 148 20.79 -2.28 -10.91
CA SER A 148 20.28 -3.41 -11.70
C SER A 148 20.66 -4.78 -11.11
N LYS A 149 21.84 -4.89 -10.48
CA LYS A 149 22.34 -6.13 -9.85
C LYS A 149 21.65 -6.44 -8.51
N ILE A 150 21.01 -5.47 -7.88
CA ILE A 150 20.25 -5.66 -6.64
C ILE A 150 18.99 -6.51 -6.90
N GLY A 151 18.39 -6.40 -8.10
CA GLY A 151 17.44 -7.37 -8.63
C GLY A 151 16.13 -7.51 -7.83
N ILE A 152 15.41 -6.41 -7.61
CA ILE A 152 14.04 -6.45 -7.09
C ILE A 152 13.06 -6.57 -8.27
N PRO A 153 12.25 -7.65 -8.33
CA PRO A 153 11.18 -7.74 -9.31
C PRO A 153 10.15 -6.64 -9.08
N SER A 154 9.80 -5.91 -10.13
CA SER A 154 8.75 -4.89 -10.05
C SER A 154 7.36 -5.53 -10.18
N TYR A 155 6.44 -5.17 -9.31
CA TYR A 155 5.03 -5.55 -9.35
C TYR A 155 4.44 -5.32 -10.73
N LEU A 156 4.69 -4.15 -11.34
CA LEU A 156 4.13 -3.82 -12.66
C LEU A 156 4.71 -4.69 -13.78
N ILE A 157 6.00 -5.01 -13.71
CA ILE A 157 6.64 -5.92 -14.68
C ILE A 157 6.05 -7.31 -14.52
N THR A 158 5.99 -7.82 -13.28
CA THR A 158 5.43 -9.14 -12.99
C THR A 158 3.94 -9.24 -13.35
N LEU A 159 3.18 -8.16 -13.15
CA LEU A 159 1.80 -8.06 -13.62
C LEU A 159 1.72 -8.18 -15.13
N ASN A 160 2.52 -7.42 -15.87
CA ASN A 160 2.51 -7.44 -17.33
C ASN A 160 2.92 -8.82 -17.87
N GLU A 161 3.99 -9.40 -17.33
CA GLU A 161 4.45 -10.75 -17.70
C GLU A 161 3.41 -11.83 -17.43
N ASN A 162 2.70 -11.76 -16.29
CA ASN A 162 1.67 -12.74 -15.97
C ASN A 162 0.37 -12.48 -16.76
N LYS A 163 0.02 -11.22 -17.04
CA LYS A 163 -1.10 -10.87 -17.91
C LYS A 163 -0.95 -11.48 -19.31
N GLN A 164 0.28 -11.48 -19.85
CA GLN A 164 0.57 -12.07 -21.17
C GLN A 164 0.43 -13.60 -21.21
N LYS A 165 0.39 -14.27 -20.05
CA LYS A 165 0.23 -15.73 -19.93
C LYS A 165 -1.20 -16.17 -19.68
N ILE A 166 -2.14 -15.24 -19.60
CA ILE A 166 -3.55 -15.55 -19.40
C ILE A 166 -4.12 -16.17 -20.68
N ASN A 167 -4.48 -17.45 -20.61
CA ASN A 167 -5.02 -18.19 -21.75
C ASN A 167 -6.52 -18.51 -21.58
N ASP A 168 -7.01 -18.64 -20.35
CA ASP A 168 -8.40 -19.00 -20.08
C ASP A 168 -9.02 -18.25 -18.89
N LEU A 169 -10.31 -18.54 -18.62
CA LEU A 169 -11.06 -17.94 -17.51
C LEU A 169 -10.52 -18.34 -16.13
N ASN A 170 -9.91 -19.52 -15.99
CA ASN A 170 -9.32 -19.96 -14.74
C ASN A 170 -8.03 -19.18 -14.44
N ASP A 171 -7.19 -18.97 -15.45
CA ASP A 171 -6.03 -18.09 -15.37
C ASP A 171 -6.43 -16.68 -14.97
N ILE A 172 -7.51 -16.12 -15.53
CA ILE A 172 -7.99 -14.79 -15.13
C ILE A 172 -8.37 -14.79 -13.65
N LYS A 173 -9.10 -15.80 -13.16
CA LYS A 173 -9.49 -15.89 -11.75
C LYS A 173 -8.26 -15.98 -10.83
N ILE A 174 -7.27 -16.81 -11.19
CA ILE A 174 -6.01 -16.93 -10.46
C ILE A 174 -5.26 -15.58 -10.50
N PHE A 175 -5.22 -14.90 -11.64
CA PHE A 175 -4.55 -13.61 -11.79
C PHE A 175 -5.23 -12.50 -10.96
N ILE A 176 -6.55 -12.43 -10.93
CA ILE A 176 -7.25 -11.47 -10.07
C ILE A 176 -6.98 -11.79 -8.59
N LYS A 177 -7.05 -13.08 -8.22
CA LYS A 177 -6.81 -13.54 -6.83
C LYS A 177 -5.36 -13.32 -6.36
N GLU A 178 -4.36 -13.61 -7.17
CA GLU A 178 -2.96 -13.54 -6.71
C GLU A 178 -2.42 -12.10 -6.73
N TYR A 179 -2.87 -11.30 -7.70
CA TYR A 179 -2.26 -10.00 -7.98
C TYR A 179 -3.15 -8.82 -7.61
N SER A 180 -4.42 -9.08 -7.25
CA SER A 180 -5.44 -8.07 -6.99
C SER A 180 -5.46 -7.01 -8.09
N TYR A 181 -5.35 -7.47 -9.33
CA TYR A 181 -5.30 -6.60 -10.49
C TYR A 181 -6.71 -6.05 -10.73
N LEU A 182 -6.83 -4.75 -10.53
CA LEU A 182 -8.03 -4.00 -10.87
C LEU A 182 -7.91 -3.64 -12.35
N SER A 183 -8.55 -4.40 -13.23
CA SER A 183 -8.60 -4.04 -14.65
C SER A 183 -9.50 -2.81 -14.76
N THR A 184 -8.87 -1.70 -15.12
CA THR A 184 -9.43 -0.35 -15.32
C THR A 184 -9.53 0.53 -14.06
N PHE A 185 -8.68 1.56 -14.03
CA PHE A 185 -9.08 2.89 -13.57
C PHE A 185 -9.99 3.52 -14.65
N ASN A 186 -11.09 2.86 -14.99
CA ASN A 186 -12.15 3.47 -15.78
C ASN A 186 -13.39 3.46 -14.89
N ILE A 187 -13.46 4.54 -14.12
CA ILE A 187 -14.36 4.72 -13.00
C ILE A 187 -15.69 5.23 -13.54
N ASP A 188 -16.41 4.33 -14.20
CA ASP A 188 -17.77 4.65 -14.62
C ASP A 188 -18.73 3.47 -14.52
N ASN A 189 -18.30 2.37 -13.91
CA ASN A 189 -19.19 1.30 -13.49
C ASN A 189 -18.56 0.59 -12.29
N LYS A 190 -19.38 0.24 -11.29
CA LYS A 190 -19.01 -0.30 -9.97
C LYS A 190 -18.25 -1.66 -9.98
N LYS A 191 -17.52 -2.01 -11.03
CA LYS A 191 -16.91 -3.33 -11.26
C LYS A 191 -15.38 -3.23 -11.34
N TYR A 192 -14.74 -3.19 -10.18
CA TYR A 192 -13.27 -3.18 -10.03
C TYR A 192 -12.55 -4.42 -10.59
N GLU A 193 -13.28 -5.50 -10.90
CA GLU A 193 -12.73 -6.81 -11.30
C GLU A 193 -13.66 -7.46 -12.34
N ASP A 194 -13.91 -6.81 -13.48
CA ASP A 194 -14.73 -7.42 -14.53
C ASP A 194 -13.89 -8.39 -15.38
N ILE A 195 -14.13 -9.69 -15.19
CA ILE A 195 -13.49 -10.77 -15.96
C ILE A 195 -13.72 -10.62 -17.48
N ASN A 196 -14.81 -9.98 -17.90
CA ASN A 196 -15.14 -9.78 -19.31
C ASN A 196 -14.23 -8.73 -19.98
N ASN A 197 -13.55 -7.89 -19.20
CA ASN A 197 -12.60 -6.89 -19.73
C ASN A 197 -11.20 -7.47 -19.98
N TYR A 198 -10.97 -8.76 -19.67
CA TYR A 198 -9.69 -9.40 -19.94
C TYR A 198 -9.62 -9.93 -21.37
N THR A 199 -8.64 -9.44 -22.12
CA THR A 199 -8.27 -10.01 -23.41
C THR A 199 -7.43 -11.26 -23.18
N LEU A 200 -7.93 -12.43 -23.62
CA LEU A 200 -7.17 -13.68 -23.61
C LEU A 200 -6.11 -13.63 -24.70
N ASN A 201 -4.86 -13.92 -24.34
CA ASN A 201 -3.76 -14.01 -25.30
C ASN A 201 -3.47 -15.49 -25.50
N VAL A 202 -3.93 -16.07 -26.60
CA VAL A 202 -3.93 -17.53 -26.84
C VAL A 202 -2.53 -18.13 -27.09
N ASN A 203 -1.46 -17.35 -26.94
CA ASN A 203 -0.13 -17.68 -27.46
C ASN A 203 0.95 -17.92 -26.40
N ALA A 204 0.61 -18.07 -25.11
CA ALA A 204 1.63 -18.30 -24.09
C ALA A 204 1.21 -19.38 -23.08
N GLN A 205 1.60 -20.63 -23.31
CA GLN A 205 1.65 -21.64 -22.24
C GLN A 205 2.58 -21.13 -21.13
N GLY A 206 2.00 -20.62 -20.05
CA GLY A 206 2.77 -20.09 -18.94
C GLY A 206 2.00 -20.23 -17.65
N ASN A 207 2.58 -20.95 -16.69
CA ASN A 207 2.06 -20.95 -15.32
C ASN A 207 2.21 -19.53 -14.73
N LEU A 208 1.11 -18.97 -14.24
CA LEU A 208 1.12 -17.73 -13.47
C LEU A 208 2.02 -17.91 -12.24
N LYS A 209 2.95 -16.99 -12.00
CA LYS A 209 3.93 -17.09 -10.90
C LYS A 209 3.57 -16.14 -9.75
N PRO A 210 3.17 -16.63 -8.56
CA PRO A 210 2.73 -15.76 -7.46
C PRO A 210 3.80 -14.74 -7.09
N ILE A 211 3.38 -13.53 -6.69
CA ILE A 211 4.32 -12.50 -6.21
C ILE A 211 4.63 -12.75 -4.73
N ASN A 212 5.37 -13.80 -4.46
CA ASN A 212 6.05 -13.96 -3.19
C ASN A 212 7.53 -13.66 -3.40
N ILE A 213 7.90 -12.39 -3.22
CA ILE A 213 9.30 -11.97 -3.31
C ILE A 213 9.85 -11.97 -1.88
N PRO A 214 10.60 -13.02 -1.45
CA PRO A 214 11.22 -13.00 -0.15
C PRO A 214 12.22 -11.85 -0.08
N PHE A 215 12.34 -11.25 1.10
CA PHE A 215 13.39 -10.27 1.35
C PHE A 215 14.75 -10.98 1.38
N ASP A 216 15.62 -10.69 0.42
CA ASP A 216 16.95 -11.28 0.29
C ASP A 216 18.03 -10.20 0.16
N LYS A 217 18.72 -9.93 1.26
CA LYS A 217 19.82 -8.95 1.29
C LYS A 217 21.17 -9.51 0.80
N SER A 218 21.28 -10.78 0.42
CA SER A 218 22.55 -11.40 0.00
C SER A 218 23.19 -10.70 -1.21
N LYS A 219 22.37 -10.03 -2.03
CA LYS A 219 22.80 -9.28 -3.22
C LYS A 219 23.39 -7.89 -2.91
N CYS A 220 23.25 -7.42 -1.67
CA CYS A 220 23.69 -6.10 -1.23
C CYS A 220 25.15 -6.17 -0.75
N LYS A 221 26.01 -5.31 -1.30
CA LYS A 221 27.44 -5.23 -0.94
C LYS A 221 27.73 -4.35 0.26
N ASN A 222 26.83 -3.43 0.59
CA ASN A 222 27.03 -2.46 1.66
C ASN A 222 25.70 -1.99 2.25
N ASN A 223 25.78 -1.21 3.32
CA ASN A 223 24.63 -0.70 4.06
C ASN A 223 23.70 0.19 3.23
N ILE A 224 24.23 0.93 2.26
CA ILE A 224 23.42 1.80 1.39
C ILE A 224 22.61 0.93 0.43
N GLU A 225 23.24 -0.07 -0.19
CA GLU A 225 22.55 -1.03 -1.05
C GLU A 225 21.47 -1.80 -0.27
N GLU A 226 21.71 -2.20 0.99
CA GLU A 226 20.69 -2.86 1.83
C GLU A 226 19.50 -1.93 2.13
N ILE A 227 19.76 -0.63 2.38
CA ILE A 227 18.69 0.36 2.57
C ILE A 227 17.88 0.53 1.28
N VAL A 228 18.54 0.74 0.13
CA VAL A 228 17.88 0.87 -1.18
C VAL A 228 17.06 -0.36 -1.49
N TYR A 229 17.63 -1.56 -1.30
CA TYR A 229 16.93 -2.82 -1.49
C TYR A 229 15.69 -2.90 -0.58
N SER A 230 15.83 -2.56 0.71
CA SER A 230 14.71 -2.58 1.65
C SER A 230 13.60 -1.60 1.28
N LEU A 231 13.94 -0.40 0.81
CA LEU A 231 12.98 0.62 0.40
C LEU A 231 12.22 0.21 -0.86
N SER A 232 12.94 -0.30 -1.86
CA SER A 232 12.36 -0.77 -3.11
C SER A 232 11.50 -2.02 -2.87
N TRP A 233 11.99 -3.01 -2.12
CA TRP A 233 11.22 -4.20 -1.75
C TRP A 233 9.95 -3.85 -0.98
N TYR A 234 10.07 -2.93 -0.01
CA TYR A 234 8.91 -2.42 0.73
C TYR A 234 7.89 -1.76 -0.20
N SER A 235 8.32 -0.95 -1.17
CA SER A 235 7.41 -0.29 -2.11
C SER A 235 6.62 -1.31 -2.92
N GLU A 236 7.29 -2.34 -3.45
CA GLU A 236 6.66 -3.41 -4.22
C GLU A 236 5.67 -4.21 -3.37
N MET A 237 6.09 -4.67 -2.19
CA MET A 237 5.23 -5.44 -1.29
C MET A 237 4.04 -4.61 -0.79
N ARG A 238 4.27 -3.32 -0.47
CA ARG A 238 3.20 -2.40 -0.09
C ARG A 238 2.11 -2.35 -1.16
N HIS A 239 2.47 -2.22 -2.44
CA HIS A 239 1.48 -2.14 -3.52
C HIS A 239 0.63 -3.41 -3.62
N ILE A 240 1.28 -4.58 -3.62
CA ILE A 240 0.58 -5.88 -3.72
C ILE A 240 -0.39 -6.05 -2.54
N TYR A 241 0.11 -5.88 -1.32
CA TYR A 241 -0.69 -6.19 -0.14
C TYR A 241 -1.70 -5.10 0.21
N GLN A 242 -1.49 -3.86 -0.23
CA GLN A 242 -2.52 -2.82 -0.20
C GLN A 242 -3.72 -3.22 -1.07
N LEU A 243 -3.47 -3.71 -2.29
CA LEU A 243 -4.54 -4.11 -3.22
C LEU A 243 -5.25 -5.38 -2.73
N ARG A 244 -4.51 -6.37 -2.22
CA ARG A 244 -5.11 -7.56 -1.58
C ARG A 244 -6.00 -7.18 -0.40
N THR A 245 -5.56 -6.23 0.42
CA THR A 245 -6.36 -5.73 1.54
C THR A 245 -7.66 -5.12 1.02
N LEU A 246 -7.59 -4.24 0.01
CA LEU A 246 -8.79 -3.63 -0.57
C LEU A 246 -9.79 -4.67 -1.10
N ARG A 247 -9.30 -5.69 -1.81
CA ARG A 247 -10.15 -6.80 -2.29
C ARG A 247 -10.80 -7.56 -1.15
N ASN A 248 -10.04 -7.91 -0.11
CA ASN A 248 -10.57 -8.65 1.04
C ASN A 248 -11.65 -7.85 1.78
N PHE A 249 -11.44 -6.53 1.91
CA PHE A 249 -12.45 -5.62 2.45
C PHE A 249 -13.71 -5.57 1.59
N LYS A 250 -13.58 -5.47 0.27
CA LYS A 250 -14.72 -5.52 -0.65
C LYS A 250 -15.53 -6.81 -0.47
N LEU A 251 -14.88 -7.98 -0.51
CA LEU A 251 -15.55 -9.27 -0.34
C LEU A 251 -16.25 -9.38 1.02
N PHE A 252 -15.63 -8.88 2.09
CA PHE A 252 -16.24 -8.81 3.41
C PHE A 252 -17.48 -7.91 3.41
N MET A 253 -17.37 -6.72 2.83
CA MET A 253 -18.46 -5.75 2.81
C MET A 253 -19.64 -6.24 1.97
N GLU A 254 -19.38 -6.82 0.80
CA GLU A 254 -20.40 -7.44 -0.04
C GLU A 254 -21.16 -8.54 0.72
N ALA A 255 -20.45 -9.42 1.43
CA ALA A 255 -21.07 -10.47 2.25
C ALA A 255 -21.87 -9.93 3.44
N LYS A 256 -21.57 -8.73 3.93
CA LYS A 256 -22.32 -8.04 4.98
C LYS A 256 -23.39 -7.09 4.44
N ASN A 257 -23.65 -7.08 3.14
CA ASN A 257 -24.54 -6.14 2.46
C ASN A 257 -24.19 -4.67 2.75
N MET A 258 -22.89 -4.37 2.87
CA MET A 258 -22.34 -3.04 3.05
C MET A 258 -21.83 -2.50 1.71
N ASP A 259 -22.21 -1.27 1.39
CA ASP A 259 -21.72 -0.59 0.20
C ASP A 259 -20.35 0.05 0.50
N ILE A 260 -19.30 -0.38 -0.21
CA ILE A 260 -17.92 0.13 -0.07
C ILE A 260 -17.76 1.62 -0.42
N TYR A 261 -18.70 2.18 -1.16
CA TYR A 261 -18.73 3.60 -1.54
C TYR A 261 -19.39 4.48 -0.47
N ASN A 262 -20.24 3.89 0.37
CA ASN A 262 -21.05 4.63 1.34
C ASN A 262 -20.71 4.30 2.79
N THR A 263 -20.12 3.13 3.05
CA THR A 263 -19.80 2.66 4.40
C THR A 263 -18.42 3.15 4.80
N ASP A 264 -18.37 4.10 5.74
CA ASP A 264 -17.13 4.56 6.33
C ASP A 264 -16.44 3.43 7.10
N ILE A 265 -15.13 3.29 6.96
CA ILE A 265 -14.34 2.34 7.76
C ILE A 265 -14.59 2.46 9.27
N ARG A 266 -14.88 3.67 9.79
CA ARG A 266 -15.25 3.87 11.19
C ARG A 266 -16.47 3.06 11.59
N MET A 267 -17.43 2.88 10.68
CA MET A 267 -18.61 2.05 10.93
C MET A 267 -18.18 0.60 11.12
N ILE A 268 -17.32 0.08 10.23
CA ILE A 268 -16.78 -1.29 10.31
C ILE A 268 -15.98 -1.50 11.60
N LEU A 269 -15.17 -0.52 11.99
CA LEU A 269 -14.30 -0.60 13.17
C LEU A 269 -15.04 -0.49 14.52
N ASN A 270 -16.29 -0.01 14.51
CA ASN A 270 -17.12 0.21 15.69
C ASN A 270 -18.12 -0.93 15.97
N TYR A 271 -18.20 -1.96 15.12
CA TYR A 271 -19.07 -3.13 15.33
C TYR A 271 -18.54 -4.14 16.37
N VAL A 272 -17.53 -3.76 17.17
CA VAL A 272 -16.89 -4.58 18.22
C VAL A 272 -16.84 -3.82 19.53
#